data_AF-A0A963JD60-F1
#
_entry.id   AF-A0A963JD60-F1
#
_cell.length_a   1.000
_cell.length_b   1.000
_cell.length_c   1.000
_cell.angle_alpha   90.00
_cell.angle_beta   90.00
_cell.angle_gamma   90.00
#
_symmetry.space_group_name_H-M   'P 1'
#
loop_
_entity.id
_entity.type
_entity.pdbx_description
1 polymer ?
#
loop_
_entity_poly.entity_id
_entity_poly.type
_entity_poly.pdbx_seq_one_letter_code
_entity_poly.pdbx_strand_id
1 'polypeptide(L)'
;MLALGCTYGPAEDLLLVQNVALRPDGAVLAAIVKYERFRPATGLAAFPDGGVRRVLEQRADLYILDLETRSLLFQGSIPAPPNRRVSFSPWLIGWSNDRVYFQITGCSGSPGSECHGPLVGTSFFTLSQDGAIVASAAPASITLQSSVNDGSRFVSVGTESYGVSVRYERGATRSPVLRFAGARLEPVRP
;
A
#
# COMPACT_ATOMS: atom_id res chain seq x y z
N MET A 1 7.16 43.39 -8.10
CA MET A 1 7.44 41.95 -8.23
C MET A 1 6.16 41.19 -7.96
N LEU A 2 5.52 40.66 -9.00
CA LEU A 2 4.41 39.73 -8.86
C LEU A 2 4.99 38.41 -8.31
N ALA A 3 4.68 38.08 -7.06
CA ALA A 3 4.91 36.74 -6.55
C ALA A 3 4.07 35.79 -7.40
N LEU A 4 4.70 35.05 -8.30
CA LEU A 4 4.11 33.87 -8.94
C LEU A 4 3.80 32.89 -7.81
N GLY A 5 2.59 32.99 -7.26
CA GLY A 5 2.12 32.11 -6.20
C GLY A 5 2.17 30.68 -6.73
N CYS A 6 3.10 29.87 -6.22
CA CYS A 6 3.18 28.46 -6.56
C CYS A 6 1.82 27.82 -6.21
N THR A 7 1.09 27.39 -7.22
CA THR A 7 -0.23 26.74 -7.08
C THR A 7 -0.14 25.39 -6.38
N TYR A 8 1.07 24.88 -6.17
CA TYR A 8 1.33 23.64 -5.45
C TYR A 8 2.56 23.81 -4.55
N GLY A 9 2.51 23.17 -3.39
CA GLY A 9 3.62 23.10 -2.44
C GLY A 9 4.75 22.16 -2.91
N PRO A 10 5.77 21.96 -2.05
CA PRO A 10 6.83 20.98 -2.31
C PRO A 10 6.27 19.55 -2.42
N ALA A 11 7.04 18.65 -3.03
CA ALA A 11 6.64 17.24 -3.10
C ALA A 11 6.73 16.59 -1.72
N GLU A 12 5.70 15.84 -1.35
CA GLU A 12 5.58 15.04 -0.14
C GLU A 12 5.40 13.57 -0.50
N ASP A 13 5.88 12.70 0.38
CA ASP A 13 5.73 11.26 0.30
C ASP A 13 4.75 10.77 1.38
N LEU A 14 3.83 9.91 0.99
CA LEU A 14 2.86 9.25 1.86
C LEU A 14 2.98 7.75 1.67
N LEU A 15 3.21 7.04 2.76
CA LEU A 15 3.10 5.60 2.84
C LEU A 15 1.86 5.31 3.69
N LEU A 16 1.06 4.33 3.31
CA LEU A 16 -0.13 3.90 4.05
C LEU A 16 -0.23 2.37 3.98
N VAL A 17 -0.08 1.70 5.10
CA VAL A 17 -0.42 0.26 5.18
C VAL A 17 -1.92 0.14 4.97
N GLN A 18 -2.33 -0.59 3.93
CA GLN A 18 -3.76 -0.79 3.65
C GLN A 18 -4.28 -1.95 4.49
N ASN A 19 -3.60 -3.09 4.40
CA ASN A 19 -3.86 -4.27 5.20
C ASN A 19 -2.69 -5.25 5.14
N VAL A 20 -2.94 -6.41 5.75
CA VAL A 20 -1.98 -7.46 6.10
C VAL A 20 -2.73 -8.79 6.04
N ALA A 21 -2.03 -9.88 5.71
CA ALA A 21 -2.59 -11.23 5.64
C ALA A 21 -1.58 -12.24 6.17
N LEU A 22 -1.97 -13.04 7.17
CA LEU A 22 -1.16 -14.11 7.71
C LEU A 22 -1.35 -15.37 6.85
N ARG A 23 -0.27 -16.09 6.55
CA ARG A 23 -0.38 -17.39 5.88
C ARG A 23 -1.07 -18.38 6.83
N PRO A 24 -1.88 -19.34 6.35
CA PRO A 24 -2.64 -20.24 7.23
C PRO A 24 -1.80 -21.06 8.22
N ASP A 25 -0.51 -21.26 7.95
CA ASP A 25 0.43 -21.93 8.86
C ASP A 25 0.97 -21.02 9.97
N GLY A 26 0.69 -19.71 9.93
CA GLY A 26 1.06 -18.75 10.96
C GLY A 26 2.52 -18.26 10.93
N ALA A 27 3.37 -18.84 10.08
CA ALA A 27 4.81 -18.53 10.05
C ALA A 27 5.14 -17.31 9.17
N VAL A 28 4.30 -17.01 8.18
CA VAL A 28 4.59 -15.97 7.18
C VAL A 28 3.47 -14.94 7.14
N LEU A 29 3.84 -13.66 7.03
CA LEU A 29 2.91 -12.54 6.94
C LEU A 29 3.16 -11.76 5.66
N ALA A 30 2.08 -11.37 4.98
CA ALA A 30 2.12 -10.39 3.90
C ALA A 30 1.59 -9.04 4.39
N ALA A 31 2.20 -7.95 3.92
CA ALA A 31 1.71 -6.59 4.13
C ALA A 31 1.67 -5.86 2.78
N ILE A 32 0.62 -5.06 2.55
CA ILE A 32 0.55 -4.17 1.38
C ILE A 32 0.53 -2.71 1.83
N VAL A 33 1.43 -1.93 1.26
CA VAL A 33 1.64 -0.54 1.57
C VAL A 33 1.38 0.26 0.30
N LYS A 34 0.44 1.18 0.38
CA LYS A 34 0.20 2.17 -0.65
C LYS A 34 1.23 3.29 -0.48
N TYR A 35 2.02 3.54 -1.52
CA TYR A 35 2.90 4.70 -1.62
C TYR A 35 2.28 5.74 -2.55
N GLU A 36 2.32 7.00 -2.14
CA GLU A 36 1.96 8.14 -2.97
C GLU A 36 2.99 9.25 -2.81
N ARG A 37 3.52 9.74 -3.92
CA ARG A 37 4.23 11.02 -3.98
C ARG A 37 3.28 12.07 -4.53
N PHE A 38 3.10 13.19 -3.85
CA PHE A 38 2.16 14.22 -4.28
C PHE A 38 2.67 15.62 -3.96
N ARG A 39 2.06 16.64 -4.55
CA ARG A 39 2.19 18.03 -4.09
C ARG A 39 0.85 18.49 -3.52
N PRO A 40 0.81 19.02 -2.28
CA PRO A 40 -0.42 19.58 -1.74
C PRO A 40 -0.83 20.80 -2.57
N ALA A 41 -2.15 20.97 -2.75
CA ALA A 41 -2.67 22.18 -3.37
C ALA A 41 -2.39 23.38 -2.44
N THR A 42 -1.95 24.50 -3.02
CA THR A 42 -1.65 25.74 -2.28
C THR A 42 -2.15 26.95 -3.06
N GLY A 43 -2.38 28.07 -2.37
CA GLY A 43 -2.87 29.30 -3.01
C GLY A 43 -4.17 29.06 -3.79
N LEU A 44 -4.21 29.50 -5.05
CA LEU A 44 -5.41 29.38 -5.90
C LEU A 44 -5.89 27.93 -6.12
N ALA A 45 -4.99 26.94 -6.11
CA ALA A 45 -5.41 25.55 -6.31
C ALA A 45 -6.09 24.98 -5.07
N ALA A 46 -5.88 25.57 -3.89
CA ALA A 46 -6.48 25.14 -2.64
C ALA A 46 -7.86 25.77 -2.39
N PHE A 47 -8.29 26.75 -3.18
CA PHE A 47 -9.59 27.39 -3.01
C PHE A 47 -10.67 26.66 -3.82
N PRO A 48 -11.91 26.50 -3.31
CA PRO A 48 -12.42 26.89 -1.98
C PRO A 48 -12.19 25.85 -0.87
N ASP A 49 -12.11 24.56 -1.21
CA ASP A 49 -12.21 23.46 -0.25
C ASP A 49 -10.89 22.69 0.00
N GLY A 50 -9.76 23.40 -0.02
CA GLY A 50 -8.42 22.79 0.11
C GLY A 50 -7.85 22.21 -1.19
N GLY A 51 -8.66 22.12 -2.26
CA GLY A 51 -8.21 21.76 -3.60
C GLY A 51 -7.87 20.29 -3.81
N VAL A 52 -7.47 19.94 -5.04
CA VAL A 52 -7.03 18.59 -5.39
C VAL A 52 -5.51 18.54 -5.41
N ARG A 53 -4.94 17.71 -4.52
CA ARG A 53 -3.50 17.42 -4.52
C ARG A 53 -3.05 16.85 -5.86
N ARG A 54 -1.86 17.25 -6.31
CA ARG A 54 -1.27 16.74 -7.54
C ARG A 54 -0.46 15.49 -7.24
N VAL A 55 -1.02 14.33 -7.56
CA VAL A 55 -0.31 13.05 -7.46
C VAL A 55 0.77 12.97 -8.55
N LEU A 56 2.00 12.68 -8.14
CA LEU A 56 3.17 12.52 -9.00
C LEU A 56 3.52 11.04 -9.23
N GLU A 57 3.37 10.22 -8.19
CA GLU A 57 3.65 8.78 -8.22
C GLU A 57 2.67 8.06 -7.29
N GLN A 58 2.21 6.88 -7.72
CA GLN A 58 1.44 5.95 -6.90
C GLN A 58 1.88 4.53 -7.21
N ARG A 59 2.04 3.72 -6.17
CA ARG A 59 2.31 2.28 -6.30
C ARG A 59 1.86 1.54 -5.06
N ALA A 60 1.71 0.22 -5.19
CA ALA A 60 1.59 -0.68 -4.07
C ALA A 60 2.92 -1.41 -3.88
N ASP A 61 3.46 -1.32 -2.67
CA ASP A 61 4.61 -2.08 -2.22
C ASP A 61 4.12 -3.23 -1.36
N LEU A 62 4.47 -4.46 -1.74
CA LEU A 62 4.12 -5.68 -1.05
C LEU A 62 5.35 -6.23 -0.33
N TYR A 63 5.18 -6.67 0.89
CA TYR A 63 6.23 -7.25 1.72
C TYR A 63 5.78 -8.61 2.22
N ILE A 64 6.65 -9.62 2.11
CA ILE A 64 6.47 -10.95 2.70
C ILE A 64 7.51 -11.11 3.79
N LEU A 65 7.06 -11.41 5.00
CA LEU A 65 7.88 -11.47 6.19
C LEU A 65 7.78 -12.87 6.82
N ASP A 66 8.90 -13.41 7.23
CA ASP A 66 8.99 -14.59 8.08
C ASP A 66 8.96 -14.13 9.54
N LEU A 67 7.96 -14.61 10.28
CA LEU A 67 7.74 -14.25 11.67
C LEU A 67 8.64 -15.02 12.63
N GLU A 68 9.10 -16.23 12.26
CA GLU A 68 10.00 -17.03 13.08
C GLU A 68 11.42 -16.44 13.03
N THR A 69 11.93 -16.22 11.82
CA THR A 69 13.29 -15.68 11.61
C THR A 69 13.35 -14.16 11.69
N ARG A 70 12.20 -13.48 11.79
CA ARG A 70 12.09 -12.01 11.81
C ARG A 70 12.83 -11.39 10.63
N SER A 71 12.56 -11.91 9.44
CA SER A 71 13.27 -11.53 8.22
C SER A 71 12.30 -11.11 7.13
N LEU A 72 12.68 -10.10 6.35
CA LEU A 72 11.95 -9.76 5.13
C LEU A 72 12.33 -10.77 4.05
N LEU A 73 11.42 -11.68 3.72
CA LEU A 73 11.64 -12.67 2.68
C LEU A 73 11.64 -12.03 1.30
N PHE A 74 10.59 -11.24 1.00
CA PHE A 74 10.40 -10.66 -0.34
C PHE A 74 9.79 -9.27 -0.29
N GLN A 75 10.15 -8.47 -1.30
CA GLN A 75 9.53 -7.19 -1.59
C GLN A 75 9.20 -7.10 -3.08
N GLY A 76 7.94 -6.77 -3.39
CA GLY A 76 7.49 -6.49 -4.76
C GLY A 76 6.83 -5.12 -4.83
N SER A 77 6.90 -4.45 -5.98
CA SER A 77 6.25 -3.15 -6.19
C SER A 77 5.49 -3.15 -7.51
N ILE A 78 4.27 -2.64 -7.50
CA ILE A 78 3.46 -2.46 -8.71
C ILE A 78 2.96 -1.01 -8.80
N PRO A 79 3.29 -0.27 -9.88
CA PRO A 79 2.78 1.09 -10.07
C PRO A 79 1.27 1.07 -10.26
N ALA A 80 0.61 2.17 -9.91
CA ALA A 80 -0.82 2.33 -10.18
C ALA A 80 -1.09 2.19 -11.69
N PRO A 81 -1.91 1.21 -12.10
CA PRO A 81 -2.29 1.04 -13.50
C PRO A 81 -2.92 2.33 -14.04
N PRO A 82 -2.68 2.73 -15.30
CA PRO A 82 -3.24 3.96 -15.86
C PRO A 82 -4.76 4.09 -15.72
N ASN A 83 -5.48 2.96 -15.79
CA ASN A 83 -6.93 2.87 -15.63
C ASN A 83 -7.41 2.76 -14.17
N ARG A 84 -6.52 2.91 -13.18
CA ARG A 84 -6.82 2.78 -11.74
C ARG A 84 -6.13 3.88 -10.90
N ARG A 85 -5.69 4.98 -11.52
CA ARG A 85 -4.97 6.06 -10.80
C ARG A 85 -5.89 6.86 -9.88
N VAL A 86 -7.12 7.09 -10.30
CA VAL A 86 -8.11 7.79 -9.46
C VAL A 86 -8.59 6.83 -8.39
N SER A 87 -8.54 7.27 -7.12
CA SER A 87 -8.86 6.44 -5.95
C SER A 87 -8.12 5.10 -5.90
N PHE A 88 -6.85 5.08 -6.35
CA PHE A 88 -5.99 3.91 -6.30
C PHE A 88 -5.98 3.28 -4.90
N SER A 89 -6.44 2.04 -4.78
CA SER A 89 -6.59 1.34 -3.51
C SER A 89 -6.15 -0.12 -3.64
N PRO A 90 -4.92 -0.44 -3.21
CA PRO A 90 -4.44 -1.82 -3.18
C PRO A 90 -4.91 -2.54 -1.91
N TRP A 91 -5.21 -3.84 -2.00
CA TRP A 91 -5.73 -4.62 -0.87
C TRP A 91 -5.32 -6.09 -0.98
N LEU A 92 -4.74 -6.67 0.08
CA LEU A 92 -4.50 -8.11 0.16
C LEU A 92 -5.83 -8.85 0.35
N ILE A 93 -6.07 -9.84 -0.48
CA ILE A 93 -7.26 -10.71 -0.37
C ILE A 93 -6.95 -11.87 0.57
N GLY A 94 -5.74 -12.41 0.49
CA GLY A 94 -5.27 -13.50 1.34
C GLY A 94 -4.27 -14.40 0.61
N TRP A 95 -4.10 -15.60 1.14
CA TRP A 95 -3.17 -16.60 0.63
C TRP A 95 -3.90 -17.72 -0.09
N SER A 96 -3.29 -18.25 -1.14
CA SER A 96 -3.65 -19.53 -1.72
C SER A 96 -2.38 -20.22 -2.18
N ASN A 97 -2.11 -21.38 -1.59
CA ASN A 97 -0.82 -22.06 -1.66
C ASN A 97 0.32 -21.10 -1.26
N ASP A 98 1.40 -21.08 -2.03
CA ASP A 98 2.58 -20.23 -1.82
C ASP A 98 2.46 -18.80 -2.38
N ARG A 99 1.26 -18.38 -2.78
CA ARG A 99 1.04 -17.07 -3.41
C ARG A 99 0.12 -16.21 -2.57
N VAL A 100 0.49 -14.95 -2.43
CA VAL A 100 -0.40 -13.93 -1.87
C VAL A 100 -1.17 -13.28 -3.02
N TYR A 101 -2.49 -13.23 -2.86
CA TYR A 101 -3.39 -12.58 -3.80
C TYR A 101 -3.76 -11.21 -3.29
N PHE A 102 -3.78 -10.25 -4.21
CA PHE A 102 -4.19 -8.90 -3.93
C PHE A 102 -4.97 -8.32 -5.10
N GLN A 103 -5.76 -7.30 -4.79
CA GLN A 103 -6.47 -6.52 -5.78
C GLN A 103 -6.03 -5.07 -5.75
N ILE A 104 -6.19 -4.41 -6.90
CA ILE A 104 -6.09 -2.97 -7.03
C ILE A 104 -7.46 -2.50 -7.53
N THR A 105 -8.10 -1.64 -6.76
CA THR A 105 -9.30 -0.92 -7.17
C THR A 105 -8.97 0.52 -7.52
N GLY A 106 -9.80 1.11 -8.38
CA GLY A 106 -9.69 2.52 -8.77
C GLY A 106 -10.43 2.78 -10.08
N CYS A 107 -10.34 4.02 -10.55
CA CYS A 107 -10.98 4.45 -11.78
C CYS A 107 -9.95 5.01 -12.78
N SER A 108 -10.33 4.96 -14.05
CA SER A 108 -9.70 5.74 -15.10
C SER A 108 -10.16 7.19 -14.98
N GLY A 109 -9.27 8.15 -15.19
CA GLY A 109 -9.64 9.56 -15.18
C GLY A 109 -8.48 10.46 -14.79
N SER A 110 -8.80 11.74 -14.68
CA SER A 110 -7.86 12.76 -14.20
C SER A 110 -8.04 12.96 -12.69
N PRO A 111 -7.05 13.55 -11.98
CA PRO A 111 -7.24 13.93 -10.59
C PRO A 111 -8.50 14.79 -10.41
N GLY A 112 -9.34 14.43 -9.43
CA GLY A 112 -10.62 15.08 -9.18
C GLY A 112 -11.81 14.51 -9.97
N SER A 113 -11.60 13.56 -10.87
CA SER A 113 -12.70 12.83 -11.50
C SER A 113 -13.47 11.97 -10.49
N GLU A 114 -14.75 11.78 -10.75
CA GLU A 114 -15.60 10.90 -9.97
C GLU A 114 -15.09 9.45 -10.03
N CYS A 115 -15.14 8.76 -8.90
CA CYS A 115 -14.78 7.34 -8.83
C CYS A 115 -15.71 6.63 -7.85
N HIS A 116 -16.86 6.19 -8.35
CA HIS A 116 -17.88 5.51 -7.57
C HIS A 116 -18.67 4.52 -8.42
N GLY A 117 -19.33 3.56 -7.75
CA GLY A 117 -20.23 2.59 -8.38
C GLY A 117 -19.57 1.87 -9.57
N PRO A 118 -20.21 1.87 -10.77
CA PRO A 118 -19.74 1.13 -11.93
C PRO A 118 -18.43 1.66 -12.54
N LEU A 119 -17.98 2.85 -12.14
CA LEU A 119 -16.70 3.41 -12.59
C LEU A 119 -15.50 2.74 -11.91
N VAL A 120 -15.72 2.18 -10.72
CA VAL A 120 -14.69 1.48 -9.96
C VAL A 120 -14.43 0.15 -10.64
N GLY A 121 -13.23 -0.02 -11.16
CA GLY A 121 -12.78 -1.30 -11.66
C GLY A 121 -11.80 -1.96 -10.71
N THR A 122 -11.72 -3.27 -10.80
CA THR A 122 -10.84 -4.11 -10.00
C THR A 122 -9.89 -4.87 -10.91
N SER A 123 -8.63 -4.99 -10.51
CA SER A 123 -7.63 -5.84 -11.16
C SER A 123 -6.99 -6.73 -10.11
N PHE A 124 -6.81 -8.00 -10.42
CA PHE A 124 -6.27 -9.01 -9.50
C PHE A 124 -4.85 -9.36 -9.89
N PHE A 125 -4.05 -9.64 -8.86
CA PHE A 125 -2.65 -9.97 -8.99
C PHE A 125 -2.25 -11.02 -7.96
N THR A 126 -1.19 -11.75 -8.28
CA THR A 126 -0.48 -12.61 -7.34
C THR A 126 0.95 -12.13 -7.19
N LEU A 127 1.47 -12.22 -5.97
CA LEU A 127 2.90 -12.15 -5.70
C LEU A 127 3.39 -13.55 -5.30
N SER A 128 4.38 -14.06 -6.04
CA SER A 128 5.08 -15.31 -5.73
C SER A 128 6.24 -15.10 -4.77
N GLN A 129 6.72 -16.19 -4.17
CA GLN A 129 7.91 -16.21 -3.31
C GLN A 129 9.23 -15.89 -4.04
N ASP A 130 9.23 -15.55 -5.31
CA ASP A 130 10.41 -15.02 -6.01
C ASP A 130 10.35 -13.48 -6.17
N GLY A 131 9.33 -12.84 -5.59
CA GLY A 131 9.10 -11.41 -5.74
C GLY A 131 8.33 -11.01 -7.01
N ALA A 132 7.97 -11.97 -7.87
CA ALA A 132 7.29 -11.66 -9.12
C ALA A 132 5.81 -11.32 -8.89
N ILE A 133 5.40 -10.14 -9.38
CA ILE A 133 4.00 -9.73 -9.43
C ILE A 133 3.44 -10.05 -10.81
N VAL A 134 2.38 -10.84 -10.85
CA VAL A 134 1.73 -11.27 -12.11
C VAL A 134 0.24 -10.99 -12.04
N ALA A 135 -0.34 -10.51 -13.13
CA ALA A 135 -1.79 -10.37 -13.25
C ALA A 135 -2.46 -11.74 -13.12
N SER A 136 -3.58 -11.79 -12.40
CA SER A 136 -4.33 -13.03 -12.17
C SER A 136 -5.81 -12.82 -12.44
N ALA A 137 -6.54 -13.93 -12.58
CA ALA A 137 -7.98 -13.90 -12.45
C ALA A 137 -8.37 -13.61 -10.99
N ALA A 138 -9.65 -13.29 -10.77
CA ALA A 138 -10.21 -13.30 -9.43
C ALA A 138 -10.05 -14.71 -8.83
N PRO A 139 -9.61 -14.82 -7.57
CA PRO A 139 -9.44 -16.12 -6.95
C PRO A 139 -10.79 -16.82 -6.75
N ALA A 140 -10.88 -18.11 -7.10
CA ALA A 140 -12.12 -18.89 -6.97
C ALA A 140 -12.52 -19.13 -5.49
N SER A 141 -11.55 -19.20 -4.59
CA SER A 141 -11.75 -19.38 -3.15
C SER A 141 -10.52 -18.87 -2.39
N ILE A 142 -10.70 -17.79 -1.64
CA ILE A 142 -9.71 -17.34 -0.64
C ILE A 142 -10.42 -17.17 0.68
N THR A 143 -9.79 -17.72 1.72
CA THR A 143 -10.13 -17.37 3.10
C THR A 143 -9.70 -15.93 3.33
N LEU A 144 -10.66 -15.00 3.22
CA LEU A 144 -10.50 -13.62 3.66
C LEU A 144 -10.11 -13.65 5.13
N GLN A 145 -8.87 -13.31 5.43
CA GLN A 145 -8.46 -13.15 6.81
C GLN A 145 -8.88 -11.77 7.32
N SER A 146 -9.38 -11.74 8.55
CA SER A 146 -9.79 -10.54 9.25
C SER A 146 -8.63 -9.55 9.32
N SER A 147 -8.82 -8.39 8.71
CA SER A 147 -7.95 -7.22 8.87
C SER A 147 -7.94 -6.79 10.34
N VAL A 148 -6.75 -6.53 10.89
CA VAL A 148 -6.62 -5.79 12.16
C VAL A 148 -6.32 -4.34 11.81
N ASN A 149 -7.32 -3.48 11.96
CA ASN A 149 -7.21 -2.05 11.75
C ASN A 149 -7.69 -1.32 13.01
N ASP A 150 -6.76 -0.82 13.81
CA ASP A 150 -7.04 -0.07 15.05
C ASP A 150 -7.12 1.46 14.80
N GLY A 151 -7.03 1.93 13.55
CA GLY A 151 -7.11 3.38 13.26
C GLY A 151 -5.98 4.23 13.85
N SER A 152 -5.08 3.64 14.62
CA SER A 152 -3.81 4.23 15.01
C SER A 152 -2.80 4.11 13.87
N ARG A 153 -1.71 4.89 13.91
CA ARG A 153 -0.63 4.94 12.92
C ARG A 153 0.21 3.65 12.85
N PHE A 154 -0.41 2.52 13.19
CA PHE A 154 0.17 1.22 13.42
C PHE A 154 -0.83 0.17 12.91
N VAL A 155 -0.35 -0.82 12.18
CA VAL A 155 -1.11 -2.04 11.91
C VAL A 155 -0.49 -3.12 12.78
N SER A 156 -1.20 -3.53 13.83
CA SER A 156 -0.83 -4.67 14.68
C SER A 156 -1.53 -5.92 14.21
N VAL A 157 -0.80 -6.86 13.59
CA VAL A 157 -1.33 -8.23 13.44
C VAL A 157 -0.87 -9.03 14.63
N GLY A 158 -1.82 -9.49 15.43
CA GLY A 158 -1.57 -10.43 16.50
C GLY A 158 -2.60 -11.53 16.52
N THR A 159 -2.11 -12.77 16.49
CA THR A 159 -2.62 -13.81 17.41
C THR A 159 -2.00 -13.55 18.79
N GLU A 160 -2.45 -14.21 19.85
CA GLU A 160 -2.11 -13.95 21.27
C GLU A 160 -0.59 -13.81 21.61
N SER A 161 0.32 -14.05 20.66
CA SER A 161 1.77 -14.08 20.85
C SER A 161 2.59 -13.13 19.95
N TYR A 162 2.01 -12.42 18.97
CA TYR A 162 2.80 -11.71 17.94
C TYR A 162 2.27 -10.30 17.63
N GLY A 163 3.18 -9.39 17.24
CA GLY A 163 2.84 -8.03 16.85
C GLY A 163 3.78 -7.49 15.77
N VAL A 164 3.25 -7.29 14.57
CA VAL A 164 3.90 -6.47 13.52
C VAL A 164 3.56 -5.00 13.77
N SER A 165 4.47 -4.06 13.54
CA SER A 165 4.15 -2.64 13.58
C SER A 165 4.87 -1.91 12.44
N VAL A 166 4.12 -1.11 11.69
CA VAL A 166 4.69 -0.24 10.65
C VAL A 166 4.49 1.19 11.12
N ARG A 167 5.60 1.92 11.32
CA ARG A 167 5.60 3.30 11.81
C ARG A 167 5.87 4.26 10.67
N TYR A 168 5.03 5.29 10.58
CA TYR A 168 5.25 6.42 9.67
C TYR A 168 6.26 7.40 10.26
N GLU A 169 7.22 7.83 9.44
CA GLU A 169 8.08 8.97 9.73
C GLU A 169 7.92 9.98 8.59
N ARG A 170 7.36 11.16 8.93
CA ARG A 170 7.22 12.26 7.96
C ARG A 170 8.62 12.70 7.55
N GLY A 171 8.94 12.58 6.26
CA GLY A 171 10.28 12.88 5.73
C GLY A 171 11.25 11.68 5.72
N ALA A 172 10.81 10.47 6.06
CA ALA A 172 11.64 9.29 5.90
C ALA A 172 11.84 8.91 4.43
N THR A 173 13.06 8.46 4.13
CA THR A 173 13.48 7.86 2.87
C THR A 173 12.51 6.80 2.34
N ARG A 174 12.56 6.56 1.01
CA ARG A 174 11.67 5.73 0.16
C ARG A 174 11.36 4.28 0.60
N SER A 175 11.78 3.86 1.78
CA SER A 175 11.60 2.51 2.31
C SER A 175 11.04 2.61 3.73
N PRO A 176 9.81 2.12 3.99
CA PRO A 176 9.29 2.06 5.35
C PRO A 176 10.23 1.20 6.21
N VAL A 177 10.46 1.62 7.45
CA VAL A 177 11.14 0.77 8.44
C VAL A 177 10.11 -0.22 8.96
N LEU A 178 10.21 -1.47 8.52
CA LEU A 178 9.37 -2.56 9.02
C LEU A 178 9.91 -3.00 10.38
N ARG A 179 9.02 -3.15 11.36
CA ARG A 179 9.36 -3.66 12.69
C ARG A 179 8.46 -4.83 13.08
N PHE A 180 9.07 -5.87 13.65
CA PHE A 180 8.38 -7.01 14.24
C PHE A 180 8.83 -7.18 15.68
N ALA A 181 7.88 -7.21 16.62
CA ALA A 181 8.18 -7.25 18.06
C ALA A 181 9.20 -6.19 18.52
N GLY A 182 9.13 -4.98 17.94
CA GLY A 182 10.02 -3.85 18.23
C GLY A 182 11.39 -3.88 17.51
N ALA A 183 11.81 -5.03 16.97
CA ALA A 183 13.03 -5.17 16.20
C ALA A 183 12.85 -4.66 14.76
N ARG A 184 13.85 -3.94 14.24
CA ARG A 184 13.90 -3.55 12.83
C ARG A 184 14.16 -4.80 11.99
N LEU A 185 13.39 -4.95 10.93
CA LEU A 185 13.59 -5.98 9.94
C LEU A 185 14.58 -5.45 8.90
N GLU A 186 15.69 -6.15 8.74
CA GLU A 186 16.62 -5.87 7.66
C GLU A 186 16.16 -6.61 6.40
N PRO A 187 16.31 -6.03 5.20
CA PRO A 187 16.11 -6.76 3.96
C PRO A 187 17.05 -7.95 3.91
N VAL A 188 16.55 -9.14 3.57
CA VAL A 188 17.44 -10.23 3.17
C VAL A 188 18.11 -9.77 1.88
N ARG A 189 19.44 -9.60 1.91
CA ARG A 189 20.19 -9.32 0.68
C ARG A 189 20.06 -10.56 -0.23
N PRO A 190 19.71 -10.38 -1.51
CA PRO A 190 19.64 -11.48 -2.46
C PRO A 190 20.98 -12.19 -2.61
#